data_AF-A0A2K3P9I6-F1
#
_entry.id   AF-A0A2K3P9I6-F1
#
_cell.length_a   1.000
_cell.length_b   1.000
_cell.length_c   1.000
_cell.angle_alpha   90.00
_cell.angle_beta   90.00
_cell.angle_gamma   90.00
#
_symmetry.space_group_name_H-M   'P 1'
#
loop_
_entity.id
_entity.type
_entity.pdbx_description
1 polymer ?
#
loop_
_entity_poly.entity_id
_entity_poly.type
_entity_poly.pdbx_seq_one_letter_code
_entity_poly.pdbx_strand_id
1 'polypeptide(L)'
;MQRYHAGSCSSAVNSSTIGGPSSRDTGRSDSSFPAHFPVNSRRQPQLNLNPYKLKCDKEALNARLGPPDFLPQTTNCPEETLTREYLASGYRDTVEGLEEAREISLTQVPHFNKTIVLNCREAGQVYGVPLSGLQLAKTGVFPELRPCGEDFRKKWIEGLSQPHKRLRTLTDHVPHGYKRSSLLEVLIRNNVPLLRATWFVKVTYLNQVRPGSAAISSGTADKVQLSRTEIWTKDVIHYLQTLFDEFFSKNTSHSTLHNRERSPQMPYAGTLLHKSDPLSSVSGGEEPSLHFRWRYITRLLQWHHAEGLILPSLVIDWVLNQLQ
;
A
#
# COMPACT_ATOMS: atom_id res chain seq x y z
N MET A 1 -9.86 -36.86 -10.86
CA MET A 1 -10.08 -37.16 -9.43
C MET A 1 -8.81 -36.75 -8.71
N GLN A 2 -8.74 -35.93 -7.66
CA GLN A 2 -9.72 -35.44 -6.69
C GLN A 2 -9.27 -34.06 -6.17
N ARG A 3 -10.25 -33.36 -5.60
CA ARG A 3 -10.23 -32.01 -5.03
C ARG A 3 -9.29 -31.86 -3.83
N TYR A 4 -8.75 -30.65 -3.68
CA TYR A 4 -8.25 -30.12 -2.41
C TYR A 4 -9.43 -29.78 -1.47
N HIS A 5 -9.30 -30.17 -0.20
CA HIS A 5 -9.99 -29.54 0.93
C HIS A 5 -8.99 -29.30 2.06
N ALA A 6 -9.21 -28.16 2.73
CA ALA A 6 -8.46 -27.64 3.86
C ALA A 6 -8.98 -28.16 5.20
N GLY A 7 -8.13 -28.07 6.21
CA GLY A 7 -8.42 -28.30 7.63
C GLY A 7 -7.17 -28.85 8.30
N SER A 8 -6.85 -28.59 9.56
CA SER A 8 -7.39 -27.70 10.58
C SER A 8 -6.25 -27.56 11.60
N CYS A 9 -6.23 -26.44 12.30
CA CYS A 9 -5.20 -26.09 13.27
C CYS A 9 -5.15 -27.07 14.45
N SER A 10 -3.96 -27.60 14.72
CA SER A 10 -3.62 -28.39 15.90
C SER A 10 -3.38 -27.49 17.11
N SER A 11 -4.02 -27.78 18.24
CA SER A 11 -3.34 -27.77 19.55
C SER A 11 -4.13 -28.56 20.59
N ALA A 12 -3.46 -29.61 21.06
CA ALA A 12 -3.95 -30.65 21.94
C ALA A 12 -4.02 -30.20 23.41
N VAL A 13 -4.98 -30.77 24.13
CA VAL A 13 -5.09 -30.73 25.60
C VAL A 13 -4.46 -32.01 26.14
N ASN A 14 -3.51 -31.88 27.07
CA ASN A 14 -2.83 -33.00 27.71
C ASN A 14 -3.62 -33.44 28.96
N SER A 15 -3.83 -34.75 29.12
CA SER A 15 -4.49 -35.37 30.26
C SER A 15 -3.57 -36.39 30.90
N SER A 16 -3.36 -36.30 32.22
CA SER A 16 -2.70 -37.34 33.01
C SER A 16 -3.58 -37.78 34.19
N THR A 17 -3.63 -39.10 34.33
CA THR A 17 -4.44 -40.00 35.15
C THR A 17 -4.01 -40.13 36.62
N ILE A 18 -4.94 -40.58 37.49
CA ILE A 18 -4.81 -41.45 38.71
C ILE A 18 -6.14 -41.30 39.50
N GLY A 19 -6.89 -42.27 40.04
CA GLY A 19 -6.81 -43.73 40.15
C GLY A 19 -7.58 -44.22 41.41
N GLY A 20 -8.85 -44.65 41.26
CA GLY A 20 -9.66 -45.60 42.11
C GLY A 20 -9.88 -45.37 43.63
N PRO A 21 -10.76 -46.15 44.32
CA PRO A 21 -11.57 -47.28 43.86
C PRO A 21 -13.09 -47.23 44.19
N SER A 22 -13.80 -48.20 43.62
CA SER A 22 -15.24 -48.50 43.62
C SER A 22 -15.71 -49.26 44.87
N SER A 23 -16.96 -49.06 45.29
CA SER A 23 -17.78 -50.09 45.97
C SER A 23 -19.28 -49.90 45.70
N ARG A 24 -19.96 -51.01 45.39
CA ARG A 24 -21.41 -51.19 45.19
C ARG A 24 -22.10 -51.44 46.53
N ASP A 25 -23.34 -50.97 46.74
CA ASP A 25 -24.56 -51.79 46.65
C ASP A 25 -25.86 -51.08 47.13
N THR A 26 -26.95 -51.50 46.48
CA THR A 26 -28.41 -51.47 46.75
C THR A 26 -29.03 -50.77 47.98
N GLY A 27 -30.16 -50.08 47.75
CA GLY A 27 -31.25 -50.00 48.74
C GLY A 27 -32.25 -48.83 48.59
N ARG A 28 -33.44 -49.13 48.04
CA ARG A 28 -34.78 -48.55 48.31
C ARG A 28 -35.06 -47.04 48.19
N SER A 29 -36.11 -46.74 47.44
CA SER A 29 -36.86 -45.49 47.41
C SER A 29 -37.38 -45.08 48.79
N ASP A 30 -37.21 -43.79 49.13
CA ASP A 30 -38.31 -43.00 49.72
C ASP A 30 -38.05 -41.49 49.52
N SER A 31 -39.10 -40.83 49.10
CA SER A 31 -39.24 -39.40 48.94
C SER A 31 -39.30 -38.70 50.29
N SER A 32 -38.39 -37.74 50.54
CA SER A 32 -38.60 -36.52 51.34
C SER A 32 -37.31 -35.70 51.34
N PHE A 33 -37.34 -34.49 50.78
CA PHE A 33 -36.22 -33.54 50.88
C PHE A 33 -36.21 -32.90 52.28
N PRO A 34 -35.13 -33.02 53.06
CA PRO A 34 -34.92 -32.12 54.19
C PRO A 34 -34.23 -30.85 53.66
N ALA A 35 -34.94 -29.73 53.78
CA ALA A 35 -34.32 -28.41 53.71
C ALA A 35 -33.31 -28.27 54.87
N HIS A 36 -32.19 -27.61 54.58
CA HIS A 36 -31.08 -27.24 55.47
C HIS A 36 -29.90 -28.22 55.54
N PHE A 37 -28.93 -28.01 54.64
CA PHE A 37 -27.54 -28.33 54.91
C PHE A 37 -26.85 -27.10 55.54
N PRO A 38 -26.12 -27.25 56.66
CA PRO A 38 -25.28 -26.18 57.18
C PRO A 38 -24.12 -25.95 56.21
N VAL A 39 -23.97 -24.71 55.74
CA VAL A 39 -22.83 -24.29 54.92
C VAL A 39 -21.58 -24.40 55.78
N ASN A 40 -20.82 -25.48 55.59
CA ASN A 40 -19.45 -25.57 56.06
C ASN A 40 -18.65 -24.46 55.37
N SER A 41 -18.27 -23.42 56.12
CA SER A 41 -17.28 -22.42 55.74
C SER A 41 -15.88 -23.06 55.64
N ARG A 42 -15.69 -23.94 54.66
CA ARG A 42 -14.36 -24.23 54.12
C ARG A 42 -14.09 -23.17 53.07
N ARG A 43 -12.97 -22.44 53.21
CA ARG A 43 -12.43 -21.53 52.20
C ARG A 43 -12.46 -22.24 50.84
N GLN A 44 -13.47 -21.94 50.03
CA GLN A 44 -13.38 -22.19 48.61
C GLN A 44 -12.25 -21.28 48.11
N PRO A 45 -11.27 -21.79 47.34
CA PRO A 45 -10.45 -20.87 46.55
C PRO A 45 -11.45 -20.08 45.70
N GLN A 46 -11.44 -18.75 45.81
CA GLN A 46 -12.17 -17.89 44.91
C GLN A 46 -11.63 -18.16 43.51
N LEU A 47 -12.19 -19.16 42.84
CA LEU A 47 -12.15 -19.32 41.41
C LEU A 47 -12.85 -18.06 40.90
N ASN A 48 -12.05 -17.04 40.59
CA ASN A 48 -12.47 -15.88 39.80
C ASN A 48 -12.87 -16.40 38.41
N LEU A 49 -14.03 -17.04 38.34
CA LEU A 49 -14.68 -17.42 37.12
C LEU A 49 -15.23 -16.14 36.54
N ASN A 50 -14.57 -15.64 35.50
CA ASN A 50 -15.07 -14.51 34.75
C ASN A 50 -16.48 -14.85 34.24
N PRO A 51 -17.46 -13.95 34.39
CA PRO A 51 -18.80 -14.15 33.85
C PRO A 51 -18.72 -14.52 32.37
N TYR A 52 -19.45 -15.55 31.96
CA TYR A 52 -19.52 -15.93 30.56
C TYR A 52 -20.13 -14.79 29.75
N LYS A 53 -19.40 -14.29 28.75
CA LYS A 53 -19.85 -13.23 27.86
C LYS A 53 -19.98 -13.80 26.46
N LEU A 54 -21.15 -13.66 25.85
CA LEU A 54 -21.37 -13.95 24.44
C LEU A 54 -20.39 -13.10 23.61
N LYS A 55 -19.51 -13.76 22.87
CA LYS A 55 -18.55 -13.10 21.97
C LYS A 55 -19.15 -13.04 20.57
N CYS A 56 -19.03 -11.88 19.93
CA CYS A 56 -19.25 -11.74 18.50
C CYS A 56 -17.89 -11.58 17.84
N ASP A 57 -17.56 -12.43 16.88
CA ASP A 57 -16.30 -12.35 16.13
C ASP A 57 -16.38 -11.34 14.97
N LYS A 58 -17.56 -10.75 14.73
CA LYS A 58 -17.76 -9.73 13.68
C LYS A 58 -17.36 -8.35 14.21
N GLU A 59 -16.73 -7.56 13.35
CA GLU A 59 -16.40 -6.17 13.63
C GLU A 59 -17.68 -5.30 13.70
N ALA A 60 -17.66 -4.28 14.56
CA ALA A 60 -18.77 -3.34 14.68
C ALA A 60 -18.83 -2.39 13.46
N LEU A 61 -20.03 -2.15 12.95
CA LEU A 61 -20.24 -1.19 11.85
C LEU A 61 -19.88 0.24 12.27
N ASN A 62 -20.21 0.62 13.51
CA ASN A 62 -19.74 1.83 14.17
C ASN A 62 -20.04 1.76 15.68
N ALA A 63 -19.62 2.79 16.43
CA ALA A 63 -19.79 2.87 17.89
C ALA A 63 -21.25 2.86 18.38
N ARG A 64 -22.22 3.17 17.50
CA ARG A 64 -23.67 3.19 17.84
C ARG A 64 -24.39 1.91 17.43
N LEU A 65 -24.01 1.29 16.31
CA LEU A 65 -24.76 0.18 15.70
C LEU A 65 -24.21 -1.21 16.04
N GLY A 66 -22.97 -1.32 16.52
CA GLY A 66 -22.39 -2.62 16.88
C GLY A 66 -22.19 -3.55 15.68
N PRO A 67 -21.89 -4.85 15.91
CA PRO A 67 -21.66 -5.82 14.86
C PRO A 67 -22.94 -6.18 14.08
N PRO A 68 -22.85 -6.40 12.76
CA PRO A 68 -24.02 -6.72 11.94
C PRO A 68 -24.63 -8.07 12.32
N ASP A 69 -25.97 -8.10 12.36
CA ASP A 69 -26.79 -9.26 12.74
C ASP A 69 -26.49 -9.81 14.14
N PHE A 70 -25.93 -8.97 15.03
CA PHE A 70 -25.64 -9.34 16.40
C PHE A 70 -26.37 -8.41 17.37
N LEU A 71 -27.53 -8.89 17.82
CA LEU A 71 -28.42 -8.17 18.73
C LEU A 71 -28.54 -8.96 20.05
N PRO A 72 -27.54 -8.88 20.94
CA PRO A 72 -27.64 -9.55 22.24
C PRO A 72 -28.75 -8.88 23.06
N GLN A 73 -29.42 -9.68 23.89
CA GLN A 73 -30.38 -9.14 24.86
C GLN A 73 -29.69 -8.09 25.73
N THR A 74 -30.31 -6.92 25.83
CA THR A 74 -29.84 -5.83 26.68
C THR A 74 -30.72 -5.74 27.92
N THR A 75 -30.19 -5.17 29.00
CA THR A 75 -30.98 -4.97 30.23
C THR A 75 -32.12 -3.96 30.07
N ASN A 76 -32.20 -3.28 28.92
CA ASN A 76 -33.22 -2.28 28.61
C ASN A 76 -34.11 -2.74 27.44
N CYS A 77 -34.31 -4.05 27.34
CA CYS A 77 -35.20 -4.67 26.37
C CYS A 77 -36.66 -4.25 26.66
N PRO A 78 -37.42 -3.76 25.66
CA PRO A 78 -38.83 -3.39 25.84
C PRO A 78 -39.69 -4.56 26.32
N GLU A 79 -39.29 -5.80 26.01
CA GLU A 79 -39.90 -7.04 26.49
C GLU A 79 -39.92 -7.16 28.02
N GLU A 80 -38.87 -6.65 28.68
CA GLU A 80 -38.68 -6.74 30.14
C GLU A 80 -39.37 -5.57 30.88
N THR A 81 -39.90 -4.59 30.14
CA THR A 81 -40.60 -3.43 30.71
C THR A 81 -42.06 -3.78 30.97
N LEU A 82 -42.38 -4.21 32.20
CA LEU A 82 -43.74 -4.60 32.59
C LEU A 82 -44.68 -3.39 32.70
N THR A 83 -45.33 -3.03 31.58
CA THR A 83 -46.44 -2.06 31.56
C THR A 83 -47.77 -2.73 31.90
N ARG A 84 -48.76 -1.93 32.31
CA ARG A 84 -50.11 -2.45 32.62
C ARG A 84 -50.71 -3.15 31.41
N GLU A 85 -50.49 -2.59 30.23
CA GLU A 85 -50.97 -3.09 28.95
C GLU A 85 -50.33 -4.45 28.63
N TYR A 86 -49.00 -4.59 28.78
CA TYR A 86 -48.32 -5.86 28.54
C TYR A 86 -48.73 -6.96 29.51
N LEU A 87 -49.02 -6.62 30.77
CA LEU A 87 -49.54 -7.60 31.74
C LEU A 87 -50.95 -8.09 31.39
N ALA A 88 -51.77 -7.25 30.74
CA ALA A 88 -53.14 -7.58 30.38
C ALA A 88 -53.25 -8.30 29.03
N SER A 89 -52.48 -7.88 28.01
CA SER A 89 -52.57 -8.39 26.64
C SER A 89 -51.36 -9.19 26.16
N GLY A 90 -50.30 -9.29 26.97
CA GLY A 90 -48.99 -9.80 26.57
C GLY A 90 -48.17 -8.75 25.80
N TYR A 91 -46.84 -8.90 25.86
CA TYR A 91 -45.92 -8.16 24.98
C TYR A 91 -45.97 -8.74 23.56
N ARG A 92 -46.05 -7.86 22.56
CA ARG A 92 -45.88 -8.21 21.15
C ARG A 92 -45.08 -7.10 20.47
N ASP A 93 -44.05 -7.48 19.73
CA ASP A 93 -43.31 -6.55 18.89
C ASP A 93 -44.16 -6.19 17.67
N THR A 94 -44.69 -4.97 17.64
CA THR A 94 -45.47 -4.46 16.51
C THR A 94 -44.56 -3.58 15.66
N VAL A 95 -44.07 -4.13 14.56
CA VAL A 95 -43.40 -3.34 13.54
C VAL A 95 -44.47 -2.51 12.82
N GLU A 96 -44.60 -1.23 13.16
CA GLU A 96 -45.46 -0.30 12.43
C GLU A 96 -45.01 -0.22 10.97
N GLY A 97 -45.91 -0.57 10.04
CA GLY A 97 -45.65 -0.48 8.59
C GLY A 97 -45.18 -1.79 7.92
N LEU A 98 -45.11 -2.91 8.64
CA LEU A 98 -44.91 -4.21 8.01
C LEU A 98 -46.25 -4.72 7.45
N GLU A 99 -46.68 -4.19 6.29
CA GLU A 99 -47.53 -4.99 5.42
C GLU A 99 -46.68 -6.19 4.99
N GLU A 100 -46.95 -7.38 5.54
CA GLU A 100 -46.40 -8.64 5.00
C GLU A 100 -46.53 -8.57 3.49
N ALA A 101 -45.40 -8.50 2.81
CA ALA A 101 -45.31 -8.06 1.42
C ALA A 101 -46.45 -8.69 0.61
N ARG A 102 -47.48 -7.89 0.31
CA ARG A 102 -48.41 -8.23 -0.76
C ARG A 102 -47.50 -8.37 -1.97
N GLU A 103 -47.28 -9.62 -2.34
CA GLU A 103 -46.54 -10.11 -3.50
C GLU A 103 -46.25 -8.94 -4.43
N ILE A 104 -45.00 -8.45 -4.37
CA ILE A 104 -44.57 -7.22 -5.05
C ILE A 104 -45.01 -7.38 -6.49
N SER A 105 -46.14 -6.76 -6.83
CA SER A 105 -46.88 -7.23 -7.98
C SER A 105 -46.01 -6.95 -9.18
N LEU A 106 -45.73 -7.97 -9.98
CA LEU A 106 -44.89 -7.90 -11.18
C LEU A 106 -45.34 -6.75 -12.12
N THR A 107 -46.53 -6.19 -11.89
CA THR A 107 -47.13 -5.00 -12.47
C THR A 107 -46.46 -3.66 -12.11
N GLN A 108 -45.56 -3.59 -11.12
CA GLN A 108 -44.79 -2.38 -10.83
C GLN A 108 -43.50 -2.27 -11.65
N VAL A 109 -43.04 -3.35 -12.28
CA VAL A 109 -41.87 -3.38 -13.18
C VAL A 109 -41.90 -2.30 -14.29
N PRO A 110 -43.05 -2.02 -14.96
CA PRO A 110 -43.14 -0.97 -15.97
C PRO A 110 -42.99 0.46 -15.41
N HIS A 111 -43.19 0.66 -14.11
CA HIS A 111 -43.12 1.97 -13.46
C HIS A 111 -41.69 2.31 -12.98
N PHE A 112 -40.75 1.36 -13.03
CA PHE A 112 -39.33 1.63 -12.85
C PHE A 112 -38.75 2.33 -14.10
N ASN A 113 -39.05 3.62 -14.26
CA ASN A 113 -38.36 4.44 -15.25
C ASN A 113 -36.92 4.76 -14.75
N LYS A 114 -36.04 5.16 -15.67
CA LYS A 114 -34.61 5.46 -15.40
C LYS A 114 -34.37 6.38 -14.19
N THR A 115 -35.33 7.24 -13.84
CA THR A 115 -35.24 8.18 -12.72
C THR A 115 -35.47 7.51 -11.36
N ILE A 116 -36.31 6.48 -11.26
CA ILE A 116 -36.55 5.74 -10.01
C ILE A 116 -35.45 4.70 -9.74
N VAL A 117 -34.93 4.08 -10.81
CA VAL A 117 -33.74 3.20 -10.73
C VAL A 117 -32.50 3.97 -10.25
N LEU A 118 -32.42 5.28 -10.52
CA LEU A 118 -31.38 6.16 -9.97
C LEU A 118 -31.51 6.36 -8.45
N ASN A 119 -32.71 6.34 -7.87
CA ASN A 119 -32.88 6.41 -6.40
C ASN A 119 -32.64 5.05 -5.72
N CYS A 120 -32.89 3.92 -6.40
CA CYS A 120 -32.47 2.61 -5.89
C CYS A 120 -30.94 2.44 -5.89
N ARG A 121 -30.22 3.29 -6.63
CA ARG A 121 -28.77 3.42 -6.57
C ARG A 121 -28.28 3.97 -5.23
N GLU A 122 -29.12 4.64 -4.44
CA GLU A 122 -28.77 5.10 -3.09
C GLU A 122 -28.72 3.95 -2.07
N ALA A 123 -29.46 2.84 -2.30
CA ALA A 123 -29.31 1.62 -1.49
C ALA A 123 -28.06 0.81 -1.89
N GLY A 124 -27.64 0.88 -3.15
CA GLY A 124 -26.37 0.31 -3.63
C GLY A 124 -25.14 1.13 -3.24
N GLN A 125 -25.31 2.39 -2.85
CA GLN A 125 -24.22 3.26 -2.34
C GLN A 125 -23.69 2.82 -0.97
N VAL A 126 -24.43 1.99 -0.21
CA VAL A 126 -24.00 1.61 1.15
C VAL A 126 -23.12 0.35 1.15
N TYR A 127 -23.26 -0.58 0.20
CA TYR A 127 -22.48 -1.85 0.24
C TYR A 127 -22.06 -2.47 -1.12
N GLY A 128 -22.38 -1.88 -2.28
CA GLY A 128 -22.23 -2.57 -3.57
C GLY A 128 -21.23 -1.98 -4.58
N VAL A 129 -20.70 -0.78 -4.34
CA VAL A 129 -19.71 -0.16 -5.24
C VAL A 129 -18.32 -0.41 -4.65
N PRO A 130 -17.36 -1.02 -5.39
CA PRO A 130 -15.97 -0.99 -4.97
C PRO A 130 -15.64 0.48 -4.73
N LEU A 131 -15.25 0.84 -3.50
CA LEU A 131 -14.81 2.20 -3.19
C LEU A 131 -13.91 2.65 -4.36
N SER A 132 -14.30 3.68 -5.09
CA SER A 132 -13.61 4.10 -6.31
C SER A 132 -13.33 5.59 -6.19
N GLY A 133 -12.11 6.01 -6.51
CA GLY A 133 -11.63 7.37 -6.30
C GLY A 133 -11.01 7.61 -4.91
N LEU A 134 -10.86 8.89 -4.55
CA LEU A 134 -10.16 9.40 -3.34
C LEU A 134 -10.60 8.79 -1.98
N GLN A 135 -11.64 7.95 -1.95
CA GLN A 135 -12.13 7.27 -0.75
C GLN A 135 -11.40 5.96 -0.40
N LEU A 136 -10.66 5.33 -1.33
CA LEU A 136 -9.82 4.14 -1.03
C LEU A 136 -8.41 4.50 -0.56
N ALA A 137 -7.82 5.50 -1.20
CA ALA A 137 -6.50 5.98 -0.81
C ALA A 137 -6.71 7.08 0.22
N LYS A 138 -6.23 6.90 1.46
CA LYS A 138 -5.85 8.05 2.27
C LYS A 138 -4.93 8.90 1.39
N THR A 139 -5.48 9.98 0.84
CA THR A 139 -4.74 10.86 -0.04
C THR A 139 -3.57 11.41 0.75
N GLY A 140 -2.34 11.15 0.30
CA GLY A 140 -1.17 11.87 0.79
C GLY A 140 -0.32 11.22 1.88
N VAL A 141 -0.42 9.91 2.15
CA VAL A 141 0.62 9.24 2.96
C VAL A 141 1.69 8.64 2.05
N PHE A 142 2.57 9.50 1.56
CA PHE A 142 3.83 9.11 0.92
C PHE A 142 5.00 9.57 1.79
N PRO A 143 6.17 8.90 1.71
CA PRO A 143 7.36 9.30 2.45
C PRO A 143 7.73 10.77 2.23
N GLU A 144 8.03 11.49 3.29
CA GLU A 144 8.53 12.87 3.19
C GLU A 144 10.05 12.90 2.99
N LEU A 145 10.51 13.87 2.20
CA LEU A 145 11.95 14.07 1.98
C LEU A 145 12.59 14.71 3.22
N ARG A 146 13.69 14.14 3.71
CA ARG A 146 14.41 14.58 4.91
C ARG A 146 15.81 15.12 4.55
N PRO A 147 16.22 16.27 5.12
CA PRO A 147 17.61 16.72 5.04
C PRO A 147 18.56 15.67 5.65
N CYS A 148 19.68 15.41 5.00
CA CYS A 148 20.68 14.45 5.47
C CYS A 148 22.06 14.74 4.88
N GLY A 149 23.11 14.29 5.56
CA GLY A 149 24.50 14.44 5.13
C GLY A 149 24.84 13.62 3.87
N GLU A 150 25.91 13.99 3.18
CA GLU A 150 26.30 13.36 1.90
C GLU A 150 26.56 11.86 2.01
N ASP A 151 27.23 11.42 3.06
CA ASP A 151 27.56 10.00 3.27
C ASP A 151 26.32 9.16 3.50
N PHE A 152 25.32 9.70 4.21
CA PHE A 152 24.03 9.06 4.38
C PHE A 152 23.31 8.95 3.03
N ARG A 153 23.30 10.03 2.24
CA ARG A 153 22.69 10.04 0.90
C ARG A 153 23.31 8.97 -0.01
N LYS A 154 24.64 8.87 -0.03
CA LYS A 154 25.37 7.84 -0.78
C LYS A 154 24.97 6.42 -0.36
N LYS A 155 25.04 6.12 0.94
CA LYS A 155 24.65 4.81 1.50
C LYS A 155 23.17 4.49 1.26
N TRP A 156 22.30 5.50 1.31
CA TRP A 156 20.88 5.33 1.06
C TRP A 156 20.62 4.95 -0.40
N ILE A 157 21.26 5.62 -1.36
CA ILE A 157 21.12 5.28 -2.78
C ILE A 157 21.70 3.89 -3.07
N GLU A 158 22.83 3.53 -2.46
CA GLU A 158 23.35 2.17 -2.54
C GLU A 158 22.32 1.17 -2.00
N GLY A 159 21.72 1.44 -0.85
CA GLY A 159 20.61 0.64 -0.32
C GLY A 159 19.40 0.56 -1.27
N LEU A 160 19.11 1.65 -2.00
CA LEU A 160 18.05 1.66 -3.00
C LEU A 160 18.39 0.75 -4.20
N SER A 161 19.65 0.68 -4.65
CA SER A 161 20.04 -0.19 -5.76
C SER A 161 19.97 -1.68 -5.40
N GLN A 162 20.15 -2.04 -4.12
CA GLN A 162 20.17 -3.43 -3.65
C GLN A 162 18.80 -4.14 -3.74
N PRO A 163 18.59 -5.15 -4.61
CA PRO A 163 17.29 -5.80 -4.80
C PRO A 163 16.71 -6.45 -3.53
N HIS A 164 17.57 -6.87 -2.61
CA HIS A 164 17.19 -7.53 -1.35
C HIS A 164 16.82 -6.54 -0.23
N LYS A 165 17.21 -5.26 -0.33
CA LYS A 165 16.92 -4.24 0.69
C LYS A 165 15.46 -3.78 0.58
N ARG A 166 14.60 -4.11 1.54
CA ARG A 166 13.17 -3.79 1.47
C ARG A 166 12.91 -2.27 1.44
N LEU A 167 12.05 -1.78 0.53
CA LEU A 167 11.73 -0.34 0.42
C LEU A 167 11.18 0.25 1.73
N ARG A 168 10.40 -0.52 2.51
CA ARG A 168 9.91 -0.09 3.84
C ARG A 168 11.01 0.27 4.84
N THR A 169 12.25 -0.18 4.62
CA THR A 169 13.39 0.19 5.49
C THR A 169 14.04 1.50 5.04
N LEU A 170 13.75 1.94 3.82
CA LEU A 170 14.26 3.16 3.22
C LEU A 170 13.26 4.32 3.32
N THR A 171 11.96 4.03 3.53
CA THR A 171 10.85 4.99 3.58
C THR A 171 10.96 6.01 4.71
N ASP A 172 11.57 5.64 5.85
CA ASP A 172 11.57 6.52 7.03
C ASP A 172 12.48 7.74 6.85
N HIS A 173 13.50 7.62 5.99
CA HIS A 173 14.55 8.62 5.81
C HIS A 173 14.90 8.79 4.32
N VAL A 174 13.92 9.17 3.50
CA VAL A 174 14.16 9.44 2.08
C VAL A 174 14.96 10.75 1.94
N PRO A 175 16.13 10.74 1.27
CA PRO A 175 17.00 11.89 1.21
C PRO A 175 16.43 13.02 0.35
N HIS A 176 16.44 14.24 0.88
CA HIS A 176 16.21 15.46 0.10
C HIS A 176 17.45 15.84 -0.74
N GLY A 177 17.24 16.67 -1.76
CA GLY A 177 18.33 17.36 -2.49
C GLY A 177 18.59 16.83 -3.90
N TYR A 178 17.99 15.71 -4.29
CA TYR A 178 18.03 15.22 -5.67
C TYR A 178 16.93 15.89 -6.52
N LYS A 179 17.34 16.59 -7.57
CA LYS A 179 16.43 17.31 -8.48
C LYS A 179 16.92 17.21 -9.94
N ARG A 180 15.97 17.11 -10.89
CA ARG A 180 16.25 17.09 -12.34
C ARG A 180 17.36 16.10 -12.71
N SER A 181 18.38 16.54 -13.45
CA SER A 181 19.53 15.73 -13.87
C SER A 181 20.25 15.05 -12.70
N SER A 182 20.38 15.68 -11.53
CA SER A 182 21.08 15.05 -10.38
C SER A 182 20.37 13.80 -9.84
N LEU A 183 19.03 13.75 -9.97
CA LEU A 183 18.26 12.56 -9.63
C LEU A 183 18.51 11.44 -10.64
N LEU A 184 18.52 11.77 -11.93
CA LEU A 184 18.79 10.81 -13.00
C LEU A 184 20.22 10.27 -12.91
N GLU A 185 21.20 11.14 -12.72
CA GLU A 185 22.60 10.79 -12.56
C GLU A 185 22.81 9.82 -11.40
N VAL A 186 22.21 10.08 -10.24
CA VAL A 186 22.41 9.20 -9.07
C VAL A 186 21.77 7.83 -9.27
N LEU A 187 20.63 7.76 -9.95
CA LEU A 187 19.95 6.51 -10.30
C LEU A 187 20.77 5.69 -11.29
N ILE A 188 21.30 6.35 -12.33
CA ILE A 188 22.09 5.73 -13.39
C ILE A 188 23.44 5.24 -12.84
N ARG A 189 24.17 6.10 -12.12
CA ARG A 189 25.49 5.77 -11.55
C ARG A 189 25.46 4.58 -10.61
N ASN A 190 24.35 4.39 -9.89
CA ASN A 190 24.18 3.27 -8.96
C ASN A 190 23.40 2.10 -9.58
N ASN A 191 23.08 2.17 -10.89
CA ASN A 191 22.33 1.16 -11.63
C ASN A 191 21.06 0.70 -10.88
N VAL A 192 20.27 1.65 -10.40
CA VAL A 192 19.09 1.36 -9.58
C VAL A 192 18.05 0.59 -10.42
N PRO A 193 17.45 -0.51 -9.93
CA PRO A 193 16.41 -1.22 -10.67
C PRO A 193 15.21 -0.31 -11.01
N LEU A 194 14.66 -0.43 -12.23
CA LEU A 194 13.60 0.47 -12.74
C LEU A 194 12.42 0.64 -11.77
N LEU A 195 11.88 -0.45 -11.21
CA LEU A 195 10.79 -0.40 -10.23
C LEU A 195 11.11 0.48 -9.00
N ARG A 196 12.35 0.41 -8.53
CA ARG A 196 12.81 1.18 -7.36
C ARG A 196 13.13 2.62 -7.71
N ALA A 197 13.69 2.84 -8.90
CA ALA A 197 13.86 4.17 -9.46
C ALA A 197 12.50 4.87 -9.62
N THR A 198 11.49 4.18 -10.17
CA THR A 198 10.12 4.67 -10.27
C THR A 198 9.54 5.05 -8.92
N TRP A 199 9.72 4.21 -7.90
CA TRP A 199 9.28 4.52 -6.55
C TRP A 199 9.93 5.82 -6.03
N PHE A 200 11.25 5.95 -6.17
CA PHE A 200 11.96 7.15 -5.69
C PHE A 200 11.59 8.41 -6.47
N VAL A 201 11.40 8.30 -7.79
CA VAL A 201 10.89 9.38 -8.64
C VAL A 201 9.49 9.79 -8.19
N LYS A 202 8.55 8.85 -8.01
CA LYS A 202 7.19 9.15 -7.53
C LYS A 202 7.27 9.91 -6.20
N VAL A 203 8.02 9.42 -5.22
CA VAL A 203 8.20 10.10 -3.91
C VAL A 203 8.78 11.51 -4.10
N THR A 204 9.79 11.67 -4.95
CA THR A 204 10.44 12.96 -5.20
C THR A 204 9.46 13.99 -5.78
N TYR A 205 8.70 13.64 -6.83
CA TYR A 205 7.77 14.58 -7.49
C TYR A 205 6.47 14.78 -6.71
N LEU A 206 6.06 13.81 -5.89
CA LEU A 206 4.99 13.97 -4.91
C LEU A 206 5.33 15.05 -3.87
N ASN A 207 6.60 15.13 -3.45
CA ASN A 207 7.07 16.12 -2.48
C ASN A 207 7.39 17.50 -3.10
N GLN A 208 7.72 17.58 -4.39
CA GLN A 208 8.05 18.84 -5.06
C GLN A 208 6.83 19.68 -5.43
N VAL A 209 5.74 19.05 -5.85
CA VAL A 209 4.51 19.73 -6.29
C VAL A 209 3.38 19.33 -5.35
N ARG A 210 3.32 19.99 -4.20
CA ARG A 210 2.29 19.72 -3.19
C ARG A 210 0.98 20.38 -3.65
N PRO A 211 -0.17 19.70 -3.56
CA PRO A 211 -1.46 20.37 -3.74
C PRO A 211 -1.52 21.55 -2.77
N GLY A 212 -1.70 22.76 -3.28
CA GLY A 212 -1.91 23.93 -2.42
C GLY A 212 -3.10 23.66 -1.50
N SER A 213 -3.07 24.17 -0.27
CA SER A 213 -4.13 23.99 0.74
C SER A 213 -5.51 24.58 0.37
N ALA A 214 -5.73 24.94 -0.90
CA ALA A 214 -6.96 25.54 -1.38
C ALA A 214 -7.69 24.60 -2.36
N ALA A 215 -8.94 24.30 -1.99
CA ALA A 215 -10.01 23.74 -2.80
C ALA A 215 -9.98 22.23 -3.08
N ILE A 216 -10.81 21.55 -2.27
CA ILE A 216 -11.40 20.21 -2.44
C ILE A 216 -12.41 20.27 -3.60
N SER A 217 -11.94 20.63 -4.81
CA SER A 217 -12.73 20.52 -6.04
C SER A 217 -12.19 19.34 -6.84
N SER A 218 -13.07 18.46 -7.32
CA SER A 218 -12.69 17.21 -8.00
C SER A 218 -11.76 17.43 -9.21
N GLY A 219 -11.73 18.63 -9.80
CA GLY A 219 -10.84 18.96 -10.92
C GLY A 219 -9.46 19.54 -10.55
N THR A 220 -9.15 19.82 -9.29
CA THR A 220 -7.84 20.39 -8.89
C THR A 220 -6.77 19.31 -8.74
N ALA A 221 -7.14 18.11 -8.28
CA ALA A 221 -6.23 16.98 -8.11
C ALA A 221 -5.65 16.51 -9.46
N ASP A 222 -6.48 16.45 -10.50
CA ASP A 222 -6.07 16.07 -11.85
C ASP A 222 -5.09 17.08 -12.45
N LYS A 223 -5.31 18.38 -12.23
CA LYS A 223 -4.38 19.44 -12.66
C LYS A 223 -3.01 19.32 -11.98
N VAL A 224 -2.97 19.00 -10.68
CA VAL A 224 -1.71 18.83 -9.92
C VAL A 224 -0.99 17.55 -10.33
N GLN A 225 -1.71 16.48 -10.66
CA GLN A 225 -1.09 15.28 -11.23
C GLN A 225 -0.52 15.57 -12.62
N LEU A 226 -1.29 16.22 -13.50
CA LEU A 226 -0.83 16.61 -14.82
C LEU A 226 0.43 17.48 -14.77
N SER A 227 0.46 18.49 -13.89
CA SER A 227 1.64 19.35 -13.72
C SER A 227 2.87 18.57 -13.25
N ARG A 228 2.70 17.57 -12.38
CA ARG A 228 3.81 16.69 -11.95
C ARG A 228 4.35 15.85 -13.11
N THR A 229 3.45 15.24 -13.87
CA THR A 229 3.78 14.46 -15.07
C THR A 229 4.50 15.33 -16.10
N GLU A 230 4.03 16.56 -16.30
CA GLU A 230 4.63 17.53 -17.22
C GLU A 230 6.06 17.92 -16.81
N ILE A 231 6.27 18.28 -15.54
CA ILE A 231 7.59 18.65 -15.02
C ILE A 231 8.54 17.45 -15.13
N TRP A 232 8.11 16.25 -14.74
CA TRP A 232 8.93 15.05 -14.86
C TRP A 232 9.30 14.75 -16.32
N THR A 233 8.35 14.88 -17.24
CA THR A 233 8.59 14.67 -18.67
C THR A 233 9.64 15.65 -19.19
N LYS A 234 9.55 16.93 -18.81
CA LYS A 234 10.54 17.96 -19.17
C LYS A 234 11.94 17.66 -18.63
N ASP A 235 12.04 17.20 -17.39
CA ASP A 235 13.34 16.83 -16.80
C ASP A 235 13.98 15.64 -17.50
N VAL A 236 13.19 14.64 -17.92
CA VAL A 236 13.68 13.49 -18.70
C VAL A 236 14.14 13.93 -20.09
N ILE A 237 13.36 14.76 -20.77
CA ILE A 237 13.72 15.31 -22.10
C ILE A 237 15.01 16.13 -22.01
N HIS A 238 15.12 17.01 -21.01
CA HIS A 238 16.32 17.83 -20.81
C HIS A 238 17.57 16.97 -20.60
N TYR A 239 17.45 15.89 -19.82
CA TYR A 239 18.56 14.96 -19.62
C TYR A 239 18.91 14.19 -20.90
N LEU A 240 17.91 13.72 -21.65
CA LEU A 240 18.11 13.08 -22.96
C LEU A 240 18.81 14.01 -23.95
N GLN A 241 18.42 15.29 -24.00
CA GLN A 241 19.09 16.30 -24.82
C GLN A 241 20.55 16.46 -24.42
N THR A 242 20.83 16.54 -23.11
CA THR A 242 22.21 16.65 -22.60
C THR A 242 23.08 15.48 -23.08
N LEU A 243 22.56 14.25 -23.02
CA LEU A 243 23.27 13.07 -23.53
C LEU A 243 23.44 13.13 -25.05
N PHE A 244 22.40 13.55 -25.77
CA PHE A 244 22.42 13.69 -27.22
C PHE A 244 23.53 14.65 -27.66
N ASP A 245 23.59 15.85 -27.07
CA ASP A 245 24.63 16.86 -27.35
C ASP A 245 26.04 16.33 -27.04
N GLU A 246 26.18 15.53 -25.97
CA GLU A 246 27.44 14.86 -25.62
C GLU A 246 27.88 13.83 -26.67
N PHE A 247 26.94 13.09 -27.29
CA PHE A 247 27.27 12.17 -28.38
C PHE A 247 27.86 12.90 -29.60
N PHE A 248 27.31 14.04 -30.02
CA PHE A 248 27.79 14.79 -31.19
C PHE A 248 29.12 15.51 -30.93
N SER A 249 29.29 16.09 -29.75
CA SER A 249 30.54 16.75 -29.37
C SER A 249 31.72 15.78 -29.27
N LYS A 250 31.49 14.57 -28.75
CA LYS A 250 32.51 13.52 -28.65
C LYS A 250 32.84 12.88 -30.01
N ASN A 251 31.85 12.70 -30.88
CA ASN A 251 32.09 12.17 -32.23
C ASN A 251 32.91 13.14 -33.11
N THR A 252 32.75 14.44 -32.92
CA THR A 252 33.53 15.46 -33.64
C THR A 252 35.02 15.45 -33.23
N SER A 253 35.32 15.12 -31.97
CA SER A 253 36.69 15.10 -31.44
C SER A 253 37.46 13.81 -31.75
N HIS A 254 36.79 12.68 -32.00
CA HIS A 254 37.44 11.45 -32.47
C HIS A 254 37.72 11.44 -34.00
N SER A 255 37.00 12.24 -34.78
CA SER A 255 37.21 12.39 -36.23
C SER A 255 38.54 13.07 -36.60
N THR A 256 39.01 14.01 -35.76
CA THR A 256 40.22 14.80 -36.03
C THR A 256 41.54 14.11 -35.65
N LEU A 257 41.51 12.99 -34.92
CA LEU A 257 42.70 12.26 -34.50
C LEU A 257 43.06 11.07 -35.40
N HIS A 258 42.12 10.54 -36.18
CA HIS A 258 42.34 9.28 -36.89
C HIS A 258 42.91 9.41 -38.32
N ASN A 259 43.26 10.62 -38.77
CA ASN A 259 43.68 10.87 -40.16
C ASN A 259 45.19 11.17 -40.33
N ARG A 260 46.04 10.99 -39.31
CA ARG A 260 47.48 11.27 -39.46
C ARG A 260 48.45 10.29 -38.80
N GLU A 261 48.09 9.03 -38.60
CA GLU A 261 49.08 8.02 -38.19
C GLU A 261 48.88 6.70 -38.93
N ARG A 262 49.35 6.65 -40.18
CA ARG A 262 49.78 5.39 -40.80
C ARG A 262 51.04 5.62 -41.62
N SER A 263 52.17 5.67 -40.92
CA SER A 263 53.49 5.42 -41.49
C SER A 263 54.24 4.48 -40.55
N PRO A 264 54.76 3.34 -41.02
CA PRO A 264 55.45 2.39 -40.15
C PRO A 264 56.95 2.70 -40.13
N GLN A 265 57.48 3.13 -38.99
CA GLN A 265 58.92 3.01 -38.72
C GLN A 265 59.17 2.46 -37.31
N MET A 266 59.82 1.31 -37.30
CA MET A 266 60.43 0.56 -36.18
C MET A 266 61.83 1.16 -35.84
N PRO A 267 62.58 0.66 -34.85
CA PRO A 267 62.52 0.98 -33.41
C PRO A 267 63.87 1.52 -32.87
N TYR A 268 63.94 2.21 -31.72
CA TYR A 268 65.17 2.18 -30.89
C TYR A 268 64.93 2.56 -29.43
N ALA A 269 65.82 2.04 -28.60
CA ALA A 269 65.76 1.92 -27.14
C ALA A 269 65.98 3.22 -26.33
N GLY A 270 65.48 3.21 -25.08
CA GLY A 270 66.22 3.73 -23.92
C GLY A 270 65.67 4.95 -23.18
N THR A 271 65.08 4.67 -21.99
CA THR A 271 65.52 5.24 -20.70
C THR A 271 64.89 6.55 -20.13
N LEU A 272 64.44 6.40 -18.87
CA LEU A 272 64.28 7.34 -17.74
C LEU A 272 63.10 8.34 -17.67
N LEU A 273 62.16 7.98 -16.78
CA LEU A 273 61.82 8.70 -15.55
C LEU A 273 61.64 10.22 -15.67
N HIS A 274 60.39 10.69 -15.64
CA HIS A 274 60.07 11.98 -15.03
C HIS A 274 58.82 11.87 -14.15
N LYS A 275 59.01 12.46 -12.97
CA LYS A 275 58.20 12.47 -11.77
C LYS A 275 57.16 13.58 -11.88
N SER A 276 55.88 13.24 -11.77
CA SER A 276 54.85 14.18 -11.35
C SER A 276 53.63 13.41 -10.83
N ASP A 277 53.59 13.23 -9.51
CA ASP A 277 52.34 13.16 -8.76
C ASP A 277 51.81 14.60 -8.61
N PRO A 278 50.49 14.82 -8.72
CA PRO A 278 49.76 14.96 -7.47
C PRO A 278 48.45 14.16 -7.45
N LEU A 279 48.37 13.22 -6.53
CA LEU A 279 47.32 13.15 -5.50
C LEU A 279 45.93 13.62 -5.95
N SER A 280 45.15 12.69 -6.51
CA SER A 280 43.69 12.61 -6.37
C SER A 280 43.18 11.24 -6.84
N SER A 281 43.81 10.17 -6.36
CA SER A 281 43.24 8.83 -6.39
C SER A 281 42.65 8.54 -5.01
N VAL A 282 41.32 8.62 -4.89
CA VAL A 282 40.41 7.85 -3.99
C VAL A 282 39.11 8.63 -3.79
N SER A 283 38.18 8.43 -4.71
CA SER A 283 36.78 8.05 -4.41
C SER A 283 36.21 7.47 -5.70
N GLY A 284 36.62 6.23 -5.96
CA GLY A 284 36.30 5.49 -7.18
C GLY A 284 34.83 5.17 -7.27
N GLY A 285 34.18 5.79 -8.24
CA GLY A 285 33.03 5.21 -8.93
C GLY A 285 33.21 5.63 -10.38
N GLU A 286 33.73 4.73 -11.21
CA GLU A 286 33.95 4.95 -12.63
C GLU A 286 32.68 5.58 -13.24
N GLU A 287 32.87 6.67 -13.97
CA GLU A 287 31.74 7.40 -14.54
C GLU A 287 31.03 6.51 -15.57
N PRO A 288 29.71 6.29 -15.46
CA PRO A 288 29.02 5.37 -16.36
C PRO A 288 29.14 5.86 -17.80
N SER A 289 29.48 4.95 -18.72
CA SER A 289 29.65 5.29 -20.14
C SER A 289 28.39 5.92 -20.73
N LEU A 290 28.56 6.79 -21.73
CA LEU A 290 27.44 7.47 -22.40
C LEU A 290 26.38 6.50 -22.91
N HIS A 291 26.82 5.40 -23.53
CA HIS A 291 25.94 4.36 -24.01
C HIS A 291 25.15 3.70 -22.87
N PHE A 292 25.78 3.49 -21.71
CA PHE A 292 25.08 2.96 -20.54
C PHE A 292 24.03 3.95 -20.02
N ARG A 293 24.38 5.24 -19.89
CA ARG A 293 23.44 6.30 -19.48
C ARG A 293 22.23 6.36 -20.41
N TRP A 294 22.49 6.42 -21.72
CA TRP A 294 21.47 6.42 -22.76
C TRP A 294 20.54 5.21 -22.68
N ARG A 295 21.11 4.01 -22.57
CA ARG A 295 20.34 2.77 -22.44
C ARG A 295 19.48 2.75 -21.18
N TYR A 296 20.00 3.24 -20.06
CA TYR A 296 19.23 3.29 -18.81
C TYR A 296 18.06 4.26 -18.94
N ILE A 297 18.31 5.50 -19.38
CA ILE A 297 17.26 6.52 -19.45
C ILE A 297 16.17 6.17 -20.46
N THR A 298 16.52 5.56 -21.60
CA THR A 298 15.54 5.11 -22.61
C THR A 298 14.65 4.00 -22.05
N ARG A 299 15.20 3.04 -21.31
CA ARG A 299 14.40 2.01 -20.61
C ARG A 299 13.52 2.61 -19.53
N LEU A 300 14.02 3.59 -18.79
CA LEU A 300 13.25 4.31 -17.77
C LEU A 300 12.10 5.10 -18.39
N LEU A 301 12.34 5.78 -19.52
CA LEU A 301 11.33 6.50 -20.29
C LEU A 301 10.21 5.56 -20.75
N GLN A 302 10.56 4.41 -21.36
CA GLN A 302 9.60 3.40 -21.79
C GLN A 302 8.78 2.84 -20.63
N TRP A 303 9.45 2.53 -19.51
CA TRP A 303 8.80 2.05 -18.29
C TRP A 303 7.81 3.08 -17.73
N HIS A 304 8.24 4.35 -17.61
CA HIS A 304 7.41 5.41 -17.09
C HIS A 304 6.28 5.84 -18.03
N HIS A 305 6.45 5.65 -19.35
CA HIS A 305 5.36 5.78 -20.31
C HIS A 305 4.27 4.74 -20.06
N ALA A 306 4.64 3.46 -19.87
CA ALA A 306 3.69 2.40 -19.55
C ALA A 306 2.96 2.63 -18.20
N GLU A 307 3.64 3.26 -17.24
CA GLU A 307 3.07 3.65 -15.94
C GLU A 307 2.24 4.95 -15.97
N GLY A 308 2.11 5.62 -17.13
CA GLY A 308 1.38 6.89 -17.25
C GLY A 308 2.03 8.08 -16.55
N LEU A 309 3.35 8.03 -16.34
CA LEU A 309 4.13 9.11 -15.70
C LEU A 309 4.78 10.07 -16.71
N ILE A 310 4.69 9.77 -18.00
CA ILE A 310 5.26 10.57 -19.09
C ILE A 310 4.13 11.08 -19.98
N LEU A 311 4.23 12.34 -20.41
CA LEU A 311 3.37 12.90 -21.45
C LEU A 311 3.94 12.55 -22.83
N PRO A 312 3.32 11.65 -23.61
CA PRO A 312 3.87 11.20 -24.88
C PRO A 312 4.00 12.34 -25.89
N SER A 313 3.07 13.30 -25.87
CA SER A 313 3.05 14.44 -26.78
C SER A 313 4.32 15.27 -26.72
N LEU A 314 4.84 15.57 -25.51
CA LEU A 314 6.07 16.34 -25.33
C LEU A 314 7.30 15.58 -25.82
N VAL A 315 7.33 14.25 -25.62
CA VAL A 315 8.43 13.41 -26.07
C VAL A 315 8.45 13.31 -27.59
N ILE A 316 7.28 13.12 -28.21
CA ILE A 316 7.15 13.04 -29.67
C ILE A 316 7.57 14.36 -30.32
N ASP A 317 7.09 15.49 -29.80
CA ASP A 317 7.47 16.82 -30.28
C ASP A 317 8.98 17.03 -30.21
N TRP A 318 9.60 16.72 -29.06
CA TRP A 318 11.05 16.77 -28.91
C TRP A 318 11.78 15.90 -29.94
N VAL A 319 11.36 14.65 -30.13
CA VAL A 319 11.98 13.74 -31.12
C VAL A 319 11.85 14.28 -32.53
N LEU A 320 10.68 14.79 -32.92
CA LEU A 320 10.48 15.37 -34.25
C LEU A 320 11.39 16.58 -34.49
N ASN A 321 11.56 17.43 -33.47
CA ASN A 321 12.47 18.57 -33.54
C ASN A 321 13.96 18.17 -33.68
N GLN A 322 14.35 16.94 -33.31
CA GLN A 322 15.72 16.45 -33.54
C GLN A 322 15.94 15.94 -34.98
N LEU A 323 14.86 15.70 -35.74
CA LEU A 323 14.92 15.15 -37.10
C LEU A 323 14.83 16.22 -38.20
N GLN A 324 14.48 17.45 -37.83
CA GLN A 324 14.41 18.61 -38.73
C GLN A 324 15.79 19.27 -38.84
#